data_AF-A0A960M3B0-F1
#
_entry.id   AF-A0A960M3B0-F1
#
_cell.length_a   1.000
_cell.length_b   1.000
_cell.length_c   1.000
_cell.angle_alpha   90.00
_cell.angle_beta   90.00
_cell.angle_gamma   90.00
#
_symmetry.space_group_name_H-M   'P 1'
#
loop_
_entity.id
_entity.type
_entity.pdbx_description
1 polymer ?
#
loop_
_entity_poly.entity_id
_entity_poly.type
_entity_poly.pdbx_seq_one_letter_code
_entity_poly.pdbx_strand_id
1 'polypeptide(L)' 'MFIFLLLSLLTFSSFNRVDAAPIRPVIVNEWWTCKGCGHSNPAGTVRCEICGKHK' A
#
# COMPACT_ATOMS: atom_id res chain seq x y z
N MET A 1 -19.29 50.45 -7.09
CA MET A 1 -18.38 49.58 -6.32
C MET A 1 -19.18 48.57 -5.47
N PHE A 2 -20.05 47.76 -6.10
CA PHE A 2 -20.87 46.75 -5.40
C PHE A 2 -21.16 45.52 -6.29
N ILE A 3 -20.99 45.63 -7.61
CA ILE A 3 -21.23 44.53 -8.57
C ILE A 3 -20.08 43.51 -8.58
N PHE A 4 -18.84 43.93 -8.28
CA PHE A 4 -17.66 43.06 -8.26
C PHE A 4 -17.58 42.10 -7.05
N LEU A 5 -18.35 42.34 -5.99
CA LEU A 5 -18.30 41.53 -4.75
C LEU A 5 -19.17 40.26 -4.82
N LEU A 6 -20.15 40.22 -5.73
CA LEU A 6 -21.10 39.11 -5.85
C LEU A 6 -20.61 37.98 -6.79
N LEU A 7 -19.70 38.26 -7.73
CA LEU A 7 -19.15 37.23 -8.62
C LEU A 7 -18.12 36.31 -7.94
N SER A 8 -17.56 36.70 -6.80
CA SER A 8 -16.49 35.96 -6.10
C SER A 8 -16.98 34.73 -5.33
N LEU A 9 -18.29 34.62 -5.08
CA LEU A 9 -18.88 33.54 -4.28
C LEU A 9 -19.26 32.30 -5.09
N LEU A 10 -19.21 32.36 -6.44
CA LEU A 10 -19.62 31.25 -7.29
C LEU A 10 -18.48 30.27 -7.65
N THR A 11 -17.24 30.50 -7.21
CA THR A 11 -16.07 29.75 -7.73
C THR A 11 -15.42 28.74 -6.79
N PHE A 12 -15.93 28.48 -5.58
CA PHE A 12 -15.14 27.73 -4.57
C PHE A 12 -15.78 26.50 -3.95
N SER A 13 -16.62 25.77 -4.68
CA SER A 13 -17.15 24.49 -4.18
C SER A 13 -17.06 23.34 -5.17
N SER A 14 -15.92 23.18 -5.85
CA SER A 14 -15.54 21.90 -6.46
C SER A 14 -14.63 21.13 -5.49
N PHE A 15 -15.23 20.53 -4.48
CA PHE A 15 -14.54 19.51 -3.67
C PHE A 15 -14.43 18.24 -4.52
N ASN A 16 -13.22 17.94 -5.02
CA ASN A 16 -12.92 16.64 -5.61
C ASN A 16 -13.14 15.57 -4.54
N ARG A 17 -14.18 14.74 -4.70
CA ARG A 17 -14.38 13.57 -3.85
C ARG A 17 -13.32 12.53 -4.23
N VAL A 18 -12.38 12.27 -3.33
CA VAL A 18 -11.48 11.12 -3.43
C VAL A 18 -12.16 10.00 -2.68
N ASP A 19 -12.76 9.07 -3.40
CA ASP A 19 -13.29 7.85 -2.79
C ASP A 19 -12.10 7.08 -2.21
N ALA A 20 -12.11 6.89 -0.88
CA ALA A 20 -11.10 6.08 -0.22
C ALA A 20 -11.20 4.64 -0.73
N ALA A 21 -10.11 4.12 -1.29
CA ALA A 21 -10.05 2.72 -1.67
C ALA A 21 -10.29 1.84 -0.43
N PRO A 22 -10.99 0.70 -0.57
CA PRO A 22 -11.16 -0.24 0.53
C PRO A 22 -9.79 -0.70 1.03
N ILE A 23 -9.57 -0.57 2.35
CA ILE A 23 -8.38 -1.08 3.03
C ILE A 23 -8.43 -2.61 2.91
N ARG A 24 -7.73 -3.17 1.93
CA ARG A 24 -7.47 -4.61 1.90
C ARG A 24 -6.38 -4.89 2.93
N PRO A 25 -6.57 -5.85 3.85
CA PRO A 25 -5.47 -6.32 4.68
C PRO A 25 -4.38 -6.81 3.73
N VAL A 26 -3.18 -6.22 3.81
CA VAL A 26 -2.00 -6.77 3.16
C VAL A 26 -1.80 -8.12 3.80
N ILE A 27 -2.05 -9.19 3.05
CA ILE A 27 -1.77 -10.55 3.48
C ILE A 27 -0.25 -10.65 3.53
N VAL A 28 0.34 -10.33 4.68
CA VAL A 28 1.76 -10.53 4.98
C VAL A 28 2.03 -12.01 5.27
N ASN A 29 1.54 -12.89 4.40
CA ASN A 29 2.03 -14.25 4.30
C ASN A 29 3.13 -14.25 3.26
N GLU A 30 4.17 -13.43 3.46
CA GLU A 30 5.32 -13.47 2.58
C GLU A 30 6.11 -14.74 2.92
N TRP A 31 6.33 -15.58 1.91
CA TRP A 31 7.17 -16.76 1.99
C TRP A 31 8.34 -16.59 1.01
N TRP A 32 9.46 -17.25 1.26
CA TRP A 32 10.59 -17.25 0.34
C TRP A 32 11.08 -18.67 0.04
N THR A 33 11.33 -18.92 -1.25
CA THR A 33 11.89 -20.18 -1.70
C THR A 33 13.40 -20.16 -1.59
N CYS A 34 13.96 -21.12 -0.86
CA CYS A 34 15.39 -21.25 -0.69
C CYS A 34 16.07 -21.62 -2.02
N LYS A 35 16.98 -20.77 -2.49
CA LYS A 35 17.77 -21.02 -3.72
C LYS A 35 18.69 -22.24 -3.61
N GLY A 36 18.99 -22.70 -2.39
CA GLY A 36 19.89 -23.82 -2.14
C GLY A 36 19.23 -25.19 -2.19
N CYS A 37 17.98 -25.31 -1.75
CA CYS A 37 17.29 -26.61 -1.65
C CYS A 37 15.82 -26.59 -2.09
N GLY A 38 15.27 -25.45 -2.51
CA GLY A 38 13.89 -25.31 -2.98
C GLY A 38 12.82 -25.25 -1.89
N HIS A 39 13.17 -25.35 -0.60
CA HIS A 39 12.18 -25.29 0.48
C HIS A 39 11.58 -23.88 0.65
N SER A 40 10.29 -23.79 0.94
CA SER A 40 9.59 -22.53 1.18
C SER A 40 9.63 -22.18 2.66
N ASN A 41 10.14 -21.00 3.02
CA ASN A 41 10.34 -20.59 4.41
C ASN A 41 9.51 -19.32 4.72
N PRO A 42 9.11 -19.08 5.98
CA PRO A 42 8.42 -17.85 6.38
C PRO A 42 9.28 -16.60 6.12
N ALA A 43 8.69 -15.46 5.75
CA ALA A 43 9.47 -14.24 5.46
C ALA A 43 10.32 -13.73 6.62
N GLY A 44 9.92 -14.00 7.86
CA GLY A 44 10.66 -13.60 9.06
C GLY A 44 11.95 -14.40 9.30
N THR A 45 12.19 -15.49 8.57
CA THR A 45 13.40 -16.28 8.73
C THR A 45 14.53 -15.80 7.82
N VAL A 46 15.74 -15.72 8.37
CA VAL A 46 16.96 -15.29 7.65
C VAL A 46 17.71 -16.48 7.05
N ARG A 47 17.46 -17.69 7.56
CA ARG A 47 18.10 -18.95 7.17
C ARG A 47 17.04 -20.01 6.88
N CYS A 48 17.35 -20.89 5.95
CA CYS A 48 16.47 -21.99 5.58
C CYS A 48 16.40 -23.03 6.70
N GLU A 49 15.18 -23.42 7.07
CA GLU A 49 14.92 -24.41 8.12
C GLU A 49 15.43 -25.82 7.74
N ILE A 50 15.56 -26.11 6.44
CA ILE A 50 16.00 -27.42 5.95
C ILE A 50 17.51 -27.48 5.70
N CYS A 51 18.10 -26.48 5.03
CA CYS A 51 19.52 -26.54 4.62
C CYS A 51 20.43 -25.49 5.28
N GLY A 52 19.90 -24.61 6.14
CA GLY A 52 20.67 -23.63 6.90
C GLY A 52 21.28 -22.47 6.09
N LYS A 53 21.14 -22.48 4.76
CA LYS A 53 21.58 -21.39 3.86
C LYS A 53 20.74 -20.14 4.08
N HIS A 54 21.35 -18.97 3.87
CA HIS A 54 20.66 -17.70 3.94
C HIS A 54 19.64 -17.52 2.81
N LYS A 55 18.67 -16.64 3.05
CA LYS A 55 17.66 -16.20 2.09
C LYS A 55 18.23 -15.73 0.76
#